data_AF-A0A1G7YSS3-F1
#
_entry.id   AF-A0A1G7YSS3-F1
#
_cell.length_a   1.000
_cell.length_b   1.000
_cell.length_c   1.000
_cell.angle_alpha   90.00
_cell.angle_beta   90.00
_cell.angle_gamma   90.00
#
_symmetry.space_group_name_H-M   'P 1'
#
loop_
_entity.id
_entity.type
_entity.pdbx_description
1 polymer ?
#
loop_
_entity_poly.entity_id
_entity_poly.type
_entity_poly.pdbx_seq_one_letter_code
_entity_poly.pdbx_strand_id
1 'polypeptide(L)'
;MVQPMRFTADDIEPMARGAAVLGGGGGGEPFLAEVMLGEVLGENGTIEIVPVEELDDDADIAPLVLLGAPHALSEKLLGTAEPSILFDGDALRGRTPSAVIPFEMAGMNALYPLAAAALLGVPCVDGDFTGRGVPSLDQTVLELDDVQPDAYYLCDPNGRVVVLQTSGGFSAERLVRPVVETMGWLTVVSTSSLSAAFCRTHALRGSVTRCLELGHVFGGLSAFDEPEAFAVLRSHGGAVLGSGVITERLSTSDPLGPRSSLSIEPDDPTLAPLRVELRNEFQLAVRAGEVLASAPDILVVADRDSWQPLSTEDATADRDVHVVALPTDDRWRTPKGLALVGPRALGYGLDYVDFSVVSGGVGR
;
A
#
# COMPACT_ATOMS: atom_id res chain seq x y z
N MET A 1 -15.89 14.62 -16.00
CA MET A 1 -14.77 13.89 -16.62
C MET A 1 -13.54 14.35 -15.88
N VAL A 2 -12.94 13.47 -15.06
CA VAL A 2 -11.60 13.70 -14.50
C VAL A 2 -10.66 13.67 -15.70
N GLN A 3 -9.80 14.67 -15.86
CA GLN A 3 -8.86 14.68 -16.98
C GLN A 3 -7.72 13.68 -16.73
N PRO A 4 -7.16 13.06 -17.79
CA PRO A 4 -5.94 12.29 -17.69
C PRO A 4 -4.85 13.12 -17.00
N MET A 5 -4.15 12.51 -16.05
CA MET A 5 -3.04 13.14 -15.35
C MET A 5 -1.74 12.66 -15.99
N ARG A 6 -0.88 13.62 -16.35
CA ARG A 6 0.45 13.32 -16.87
C ARG A 6 1.43 13.22 -15.70
N PHE A 7 1.91 12.01 -15.42
CA PHE A 7 2.89 11.73 -14.38
C PHE A 7 4.31 12.00 -14.89
N THR A 8 5.08 12.75 -14.11
CA THR A 8 6.42 13.25 -14.44
C THR A 8 7.41 12.93 -13.33
N ALA A 9 8.69 13.28 -13.53
CA ALA A 9 9.72 13.10 -12.51
C ALA A 9 9.44 13.89 -11.21
N ASP A 10 8.74 15.03 -11.31
CA ASP A 10 8.39 15.86 -10.15
C ASP A 10 7.31 15.19 -9.26
N ASP A 11 6.60 14.20 -9.79
CA ASP A 11 5.53 13.48 -9.10
C ASP A 11 6.05 12.24 -8.34
N ILE A 12 7.32 11.85 -8.52
CA ILE A 12 7.92 10.65 -7.90
C ILE A 12 7.95 10.77 -6.38
N GLU A 13 8.53 11.85 -5.84
CA GLU A 13 8.65 12.03 -4.38
C GLU A 13 7.27 12.13 -3.70
N PRO A 14 6.30 12.92 -4.21
CA PRO A 14 4.93 12.88 -3.70
C PRO A 14 4.33 11.48 -3.76
N MET A 15 4.47 10.76 -4.87
CA MET A 15 3.94 9.40 -5.00
C MET A 15 4.56 8.44 -3.95
N ALA A 16 5.87 8.49 -3.76
CA ALA A 16 6.58 7.68 -2.77
C ALA A 16 6.12 7.97 -1.34
N ARG A 17 5.99 9.25 -1.00
CA ARG A 17 5.49 9.67 0.31
C ARG A 17 4.05 9.22 0.53
N GLY A 18 3.19 9.38 -0.46
CA GLY A 18 1.81 8.90 -0.45
C GLY A 18 1.73 7.37 -0.29
N ALA A 19 2.60 6.64 -0.98
CA ALA A 19 2.67 5.19 -0.90
C ALA A 19 3.13 4.71 0.48
N ALA A 20 4.04 5.45 1.12
CA ALA A 20 4.46 5.20 2.50
C ALA A 20 3.33 5.49 3.51
N VAL A 21 2.54 6.56 3.28
CA VAL A 21 1.32 6.86 4.06
C VAL A 21 0.31 5.71 3.94
N LEU A 22 -0.07 5.33 2.71
CA LEU A 22 -1.07 4.29 2.45
C LEU A 22 -0.59 2.88 2.86
N GLY A 23 0.72 2.65 2.86
CA GLY A 23 1.34 1.43 3.37
C GLY A 23 1.22 1.26 4.88
N GLY A 24 1.00 2.34 5.64
CA GLY A 24 0.86 2.27 7.10
C GLY A 24 2.04 1.59 7.79
N GLY A 25 3.26 1.87 7.32
CA GLY A 25 4.50 1.25 7.79
C GLY A 25 4.91 -0.06 7.09
N GLY A 26 4.04 -0.62 6.23
CA GLY A 26 4.32 -1.76 5.35
C GLY A 26 4.56 -1.36 3.88
N GLY A 27 4.56 -2.35 2.97
CA GLY A 27 4.76 -2.14 1.52
C GLY A 27 6.23 -2.02 1.06
N GLY A 28 7.18 -2.05 2.00
CA GLY A 28 8.60 -1.86 1.71
C GLY A 28 8.96 -0.38 1.51
N GLU A 29 10.24 -0.07 1.68
CA GLU A 29 10.76 1.28 1.53
C GLU A 29 10.75 1.70 0.04
N PRO A 30 10.19 2.88 -0.34
CA PRO A 30 9.97 3.22 -1.75
C PRO A 30 11.25 3.56 -2.55
N PHE A 31 12.36 3.94 -1.92
CA PHE A 31 13.51 4.59 -2.57
C PHE A 31 14.04 3.84 -3.78
N LEU A 32 14.13 2.51 -3.72
CA LEU A 32 14.63 1.74 -4.86
C LEU A 32 13.71 1.86 -6.08
N ALA A 33 12.39 1.88 -5.86
CA ALA A 33 11.42 2.09 -6.92
C ALA A 33 11.39 3.56 -7.39
N GLU A 34 11.70 4.53 -6.52
CA GLU A 34 11.87 5.94 -6.91
C GLU A 34 13.04 6.12 -7.87
N VAL A 35 14.20 5.55 -7.54
CA VAL A 35 15.40 5.61 -8.39
C VAL A 35 15.11 4.95 -9.74
N MET A 36 14.54 3.75 -9.73
CA MET A 36 14.16 3.03 -10.95
C MET A 36 13.17 3.86 -11.81
N LEU A 37 12.11 4.39 -11.19
CA LEU A 37 11.11 5.19 -11.90
C LEU A 37 11.72 6.46 -12.49
N GLY A 38 12.63 7.13 -11.77
CA GLY A 38 13.34 8.30 -12.25
C GLY A 38 14.19 8.02 -13.48
N GLU A 39 14.95 6.92 -13.47
CA GLU A 39 15.74 6.48 -14.63
C GLU A 39 14.83 6.17 -15.83
N VAL A 40 13.78 5.38 -15.62
CA VAL A 40 12.82 4.99 -16.65
C VAL A 40 12.11 6.21 -17.25
N LEU A 41 11.63 7.15 -16.44
CA LEU A 41 11.00 8.38 -16.95
C LEU A 41 11.99 9.26 -17.72
N GLY A 42 13.27 9.26 -17.33
CA GLY A 42 14.33 9.97 -18.04
C GLY A 42 14.56 9.43 -19.46
N GLU A 43 14.40 8.12 -19.66
CA GLU A 43 14.60 7.45 -20.95
C GLU A 43 13.32 7.40 -21.81
N ASN A 44 12.17 7.14 -21.19
CA ASN A 44 10.91 6.86 -21.88
C ASN A 44 9.95 8.06 -21.91
N GLY A 45 10.20 9.10 -21.11
CA GLY A 45 9.30 10.24 -20.94
C GLY A 45 8.21 9.99 -19.90
N THR A 46 7.13 10.76 -19.99
CA THR A 46 6.05 10.80 -19.00
C THR A 46 5.04 9.67 -19.14
N ILE A 47 4.33 9.33 -18.06
CA ILE A 47 3.25 8.33 -18.06
C ILE A 47 1.89 9.04 -18.05
N GLU A 48 0.94 8.51 -18.80
CA GLU A 48 -0.46 8.94 -18.68
C GLU A 48 -1.18 8.09 -17.62
N ILE A 49 -1.74 8.74 -16.61
CA ILE A 49 -2.64 8.16 -15.61
C ILE A 49 -4.07 8.41 -16.08
N VAL A 50 -4.79 7.35 -16.39
CA VAL A 50 -6.13 7.42 -17.01
C VAL A 50 -7.20 6.81 -16.11
N PRO A 51 -8.39 7.42 -16.00
CA PRO A 51 -9.52 6.73 -15.41
C PRO A 51 -9.88 5.52 -16.29
N VAL A 52 -10.29 4.40 -15.67
CA VAL A 52 -10.64 3.17 -16.41
C VAL A 52 -11.80 3.41 -17.39
N GLU A 53 -12.62 4.43 -17.16
CA GLU A 53 -13.72 4.92 -18.02
C GLU A 53 -13.29 5.41 -19.40
N GLU A 54 -12.02 5.73 -19.61
CA GLU A 54 -11.51 6.15 -20.91
C GLU A 54 -11.08 4.98 -21.81
N LEU A 55 -11.02 3.77 -21.27
CA LEU A 55 -10.65 2.57 -21.99
C LEU A 55 -11.89 1.84 -22.51
N ASP A 56 -11.77 1.27 -23.72
CA ASP A 56 -12.77 0.37 -24.30
C ASP A 56 -13.03 -0.82 -23.36
N ASP A 57 -14.28 -1.27 -23.27
CA ASP A 57 -14.70 -2.26 -22.27
C ASP A 57 -13.89 -3.59 -22.31
N ASP A 58 -13.40 -3.98 -23.48
CA ASP A 58 -12.59 -5.18 -23.73
C ASP A 58 -11.07 -4.93 -23.70
N ALA A 59 -10.64 -3.70 -23.40
CA ALA A 59 -9.23 -3.34 -23.28
C ALA A 59 -8.55 -4.20 -22.20
N ASP A 60 -7.32 -4.62 -22.51
CA ASP A 60 -6.56 -5.58 -21.72
C ASP A 60 -5.76 -4.87 -20.62
N ILE A 61 -6.17 -5.05 -19.37
CA ILE A 61 -5.53 -4.43 -18.22
C ILE A 61 -4.61 -5.43 -17.53
N ALA A 62 -3.39 -4.98 -17.20
CA ALA A 62 -2.38 -5.78 -16.51
C ALA A 62 -2.18 -5.32 -15.07
N PRO A 63 -2.72 -6.04 -14.08
CA PRO A 63 -2.38 -5.83 -12.68
C PRO A 63 -0.92 -6.16 -12.42
N LEU A 64 -0.23 -5.34 -11.63
CA LEU A 64 1.18 -5.53 -11.27
C LEU A 64 1.41 -5.32 -9.78
N VAL A 65 2.23 -6.20 -9.20
CA VAL A 65 2.68 -6.12 -7.80
C VAL A 65 4.05 -6.77 -7.66
N LEU A 66 4.87 -6.25 -6.76
CA LEU A 66 6.06 -6.92 -6.27
C LEU A 66 5.68 -7.80 -5.09
N LEU A 67 6.10 -9.05 -5.14
CA LEU A 67 5.92 -10.00 -4.05
C LEU A 67 7.26 -10.56 -3.63
N GLY A 68 7.49 -10.59 -2.32
CA GLY A 68 8.78 -10.97 -1.76
C GLY A 68 8.87 -10.76 -0.27
N ALA A 69 10.10 -10.68 0.20
CA ALA A 69 10.42 -10.21 1.53
C ALA A 69 11.25 -8.92 1.44
N PRO A 70 10.94 -7.87 2.22
CA PRO A 70 11.65 -6.58 2.14
C PRO A 70 13.18 -6.72 2.20
N HIS A 71 13.70 -7.56 3.09
CA HIS A 71 15.14 -7.79 3.24
C HIS A 71 15.83 -8.35 1.98
N ALA A 72 15.10 -9.01 1.07
CA ALA A 72 15.67 -9.53 -0.16
C ALA A 72 16.11 -8.40 -1.10
N LEU A 73 15.50 -7.22 -1.00
CA LEU A 73 15.84 -6.04 -1.80
C LEU A 73 17.14 -5.38 -1.36
N SER A 74 17.60 -5.65 -0.13
CA SER A 74 18.93 -5.24 0.33
C SER A 74 20.06 -5.98 -0.41
N GLU A 75 19.75 -7.13 -1.01
CA GLU A 75 20.72 -7.98 -1.72
C GLU A 75 20.45 -8.08 -3.23
N LYS A 76 19.22 -7.79 -3.68
CA LYS A 76 18.78 -7.91 -5.07
C LYS A 76 18.19 -6.62 -5.58
N LEU A 77 18.62 -6.22 -6.77
CA LEU A 77 18.02 -5.11 -7.50
C LEU A 77 16.78 -5.59 -8.27
N LEU A 78 15.76 -4.75 -8.30
CA LEU A 78 14.65 -4.88 -9.24
C LEU A 78 15.17 -4.58 -10.64
N GLY A 79 14.85 -5.43 -11.61
CA GLY A 79 15.18 -5.19 -13.01
C GLY A 79 14.10 -4.39 -13.74
N THR A 80 14.43 -4.01 -14.97
CA THR A 80 13.51 -3.41 -15.95
C THR A 80 13.04 -4.42 -17.01
N ALA A 81 13.54 -5.66 -16.97
CA ALA A 81 13.26 -6.66 -18.00
C ALA A 81 11.96 -7.42 -17.75
N GLU A 82 11.54 -7.52 -16.49
CA GLU A 82 10.43 -8.32 -16.02
C GLU A 82 9.10 -7.94 -16.69
N PRO A 83 8.71 -6.66 -16.86
CA PRO A 83 7.48 -6.30 -17.57
C PRO A 83 7.47 -6.82 -19.01
N SER A 84 8.55 -6.64 -19.77
CA SER A 84 8.64 -7.14 -21.15
C SER A 84 8.68 -8.66 -21.21
N ILE A 85 9.34 -9.34 -20.29
CA ILE A 85 9.30 -10.81 -20.19
C ILE A 85 7.86 -11.27 -19.93
N LEU A 86 7.14 -10.54 -19.07
CA LEU A 86 5.78 -10.88 -18.72
C LEU A 86 4.76 -10.54 -19.81
N PHE A 87 4.99 -9.57 -20.69
CA PHE A 87 3.95 -9.13 -21.63
C PHE A 87 4.33 -9.26 -23.11
N ASP A 88 5.58 -8.95 -23.47
CA ASP A 88 6.04 -8.94 -24.87
C ASP A 88 6.66 -10.29 -25.30
N GLY A 89 7.05 -11.14 -24.35
CA GLY A 89 7.61 -12.47 -24.60
C GLY A 89 6.58 -13.59 -24.80
N ASP A 90 7.09 -14.78 -25.13
CA ASP A 90 6.29 -16.02 -25.31
C ASP A 90 5.75 -16.63 -23.99
N ALA A 91 6.09 -16.06 -22.82
CA ALA A 91 5.87 -16.73 -21.53
C ALA A 91 4.48 -16.54 -20.91
N LEU A 92 3.68 -15.56 -21.38
CA LEU A 92 2.53 -15.08 -20.61
C LEU A 92 1.30 -14.68 -21.43
N ARG A 93 1.39 -13.52 -22.12
CA ARG A 93 0.29 -12.92 -22.87
C ARG A 93 0.54 -12.94 -24.37
N GLY A 94 1.82 -13.02 -24.78
CA GLY A 94 2.23 -12.92 -26.17
C GLY A 94 1.84 -11.60 -26.84
N ARG A 95 1.52 -10.57 -26.03
CA ARG A 95 1.13 -9.22 -26.46
C ARG A 95 1.24 -8.22 -25.29
N THR A 96 1.63 -7.01 -25.61
CA THR A 96 1.59 -5.84 -24.73
C THR A 96 0.13 -5.55 -24.29
N PRO A 97 -0.14 -5.27 -23.01
CA PRO A 97 -1.48 -4.88 -22.55
C PRO A 97 -1.90 -3.50 -23.10
N SER A 98 -3.18 -3.17 -22.97
CA SER A 98 -3.69 -1.83 -23.28
C SER A 98 -3.35 -0.81 -22.20
N ALA A 99 -3.26 -1.25 -20.95
CA ALA A 99 -2.84 -0.45 -19.80
C ALA A 99 -2.34 -1.36 -18.66
N VAL A 100 -1.59 -0.79 -17.73
CA VAL A 100 -1.26 -1.43 -16.45
C VAL A 100 -2.15 -0.88 -15.35
N ILE A 101 -2.32 -1.62 -14.26
CA ILE A 101 -2.96 -1.15 -13.04
C ILE A 101 -2.13 -1.64 -11.85
N PRO A 102 -1.86 -0.80 -10.84
CA PRO A 102 -1.31 -1.28 -9.59
C PRO A 102 -2.23 -2.32 -8.94
N PHE A 103 -1.66 -3.34 -8.33
CA PHE A 103 -2.45 -4.24 -7.49
C PHE A 103 -2.70 -3.66 -6.10
N GLU A 104 -1.68 -2.98 -5.56
CA GLU A 104 -1.63 -2.47 -4.19
C GLU A 104 -1.08 -1.03 -4.15
N MET A 105 -1.72 -0.16 -3.35
CA MET A 105 -1.23 1.20 -3.04
C MET A 105 -0.40 1.21 -1.76
N ALA A 106 0.82 0.69 -1.81
CA ALA A 106 1.77 0.74 -0.69
C ALA A 106 3.22 0.63 -1.15
N GLY A 107 4.11 1.41 -0.55
CA GLY A 107 5.56 1.34 -0.77
C GLY A 107 5.95 1.23 -2.25
N MET A 108 6.82 0.27 -2.58
CA MET A 108 7.24 0.05 -3.98
C MET A 108 6.11 -0.46 -4.89
N ASN A 109 5.07 -1.10 -4.35
CA ASN A 109 3.96 -1.62 -5.14
C ASN A 109 3.10 -0.51 -5.76
N ALA A 110 3.14 0.70 -5.21
CA ALA A 110 2.53 1.86 -5.83
C ALA A 110 3.38 2.44 -6.98
N LEU A 111 4.71 2.31 -6.93
CA LEU A 111 5.64 2.93 -7.89
C LEU A 111 6.03 2.01 -9.04
N TYR A 112 6.27 0.72 -8.76
CA TYR A 112 6.72 -0.23 -9.78
C TYR A 112 5.78 -0.35 -10.98
N PRO A 113 4.43 -0.37 -10.82
CA PRO A 113 3.52 -0.38 -11.96
C PRO A 113 3.66 0.86 -12.86
N LEU A 114 4.03 2.03 -12.31
CA LEU A 114 4.31 3.23 -13.11
C LEU A 114 5.55 3.02 -13.97
N ALA A 115 6.63 2.49 -13.40
CA ALA A 115 7.83 2.17 -14.16
C ALA A 115 7.53 1.14 -15.26
N ALA A 116 6.73 0.12 -14.97
CA ALA A 116 6.28 -0.84 -15.96
C ALA A 116 5.44 -0.20 -17.08
N ALA A 117 4.55 0.75 -16.76
CA ALA A 117 3.78 1.50 -17.76
C ALA A 117 4.68 2.24 -18.74
N ALA A 118 5.69 2.95 -18.22
CA ALA A 118 6.66 3.69 -19.03
C ALA A 118 7.53 2.76 -19.90
N LEU A 119 7.99 1.63 -19.36
CA LEU A 119 8.77 0.63 -20.10
C LEU A 119 7.98 0.01 -21.25
N LEU A 120 6.69 -0.29 -21.02
CA LEU A 120 5.80 -0.87 -22.02
C LEU A 120 5.21 0.17 -23.00
N GLY A 121 5.32 1.46 -22.69
CA GLY A 121 4.73 2.55 -23.48
C GLY A 121 3.20 2.58 -23.43
N VAL A 122 2.61 2.22 -22.29
CA VAL A 122 1.14 2.14 -22.08
C VAL A 122 0.72 3.01 -20.90
N PRO A 123 -0.55 3.48 -20.85
CA PRO A 123 -1.04 4.22 -19.69
C PRO A 123 -1.14 3.35 -18.43
N CYS A 124 -1.18 4.01 -17.28
CA CYS A 124 -1.51 3.41 -15.99
C CYS A 124 -2.95 3.78 -15.62
N VAL A 125 -3.76 2.80 -15.22
CA VAL A 125 -5.13 3.04 -14.75
C VAL A 125 -5.07 3.66 -13.35
N ASP A 126 -5.85 4.72 -13.14
CA ASP A 126 -6.06 5.33 -11.81
C ASP A 126 -6.96 4.45 -10.93
N GLY A 127 -6.36 3.41 -10.38
CA GLY A 127 -7.00 2.53 -9.43
C GLY A 127 -6.10 1.38 -9.00
N ASP A 128 -6.59 0.60 -8.03
CA ASP A 128 -5.94 -0.62 -7.57
C ASP A 128 -6.98 -1.58 -6.94
N PHE A 129 -6.53 -2.64 -6.27
CA PHE A 129 -7.42 -3.62 -5.64
C PHE A 129 -7.35 -3.63 -4.11
N THR A 130 -6.64 -2.69 -3.49
CA THR A 130 -6.44 -2.65 -2.02
C THR A 130 -6.71 -1.28 -1.40
N GLY A 131 -6.28 -0.19 -2.04
CA GLY A 131 -6.29 1.18 -1.53
C GLY A 131 -5.37 1.42 -0.34
N ARG A 132 -4.60 0.40 0.10
CA ARG A 132 -3.72 0.43 1.28
C ARG A 132 -2.74 -0.75 1.27
N GLY A 133 -1.73 -0.70 2.13
CA GLY A 133 -0.88 -1.87 2.41
C GLY A 133 -1.64 -3.03 3.03
N VAL A 134 -1.43 -4.23 2.50
CA VAL A 134 -2.01 -5.50 2.96
C VAL A 134 -0.96 -6.64 3.00
N PRO A 135 -1.02 -7.54 3.99
CA PRO A 135 0.00 -8.60 4.13
C PRO A 135 -0.15 -9.79 3.17
N SER A 136 -1.23 -9.90 2.40
CA SER A 136 -1.54 -11.09 1.57
C SER A 136 -2.20 -10.72 0.24
N LEU A 137 -1.88 -11.46 -0.83
CA LEU A 137 -2.56 -11.34 -2.13
C LEU A 137 -4.08 -11.58 -2.06
N ASP A 138 -4.56 -12.30 -1.05
CA ASP A 138 -5.99 -12.58 -0.88
C ASP A 138 -6.75 -11.37 -0.30
N GLN A 139 -6.04 -10.39 0.26
CA GLN A 139 -6.66 -9.21 0.87
C GLN A 139 -6.88 -8.12 -0.17
N THR A 140 -7.74 -8.44 -1.13
CA THR A 140 -8.14 -7.52 -2.19
C THR A 140 -9.65 -7.33 -2.20
N VAL A 141 -10.09 -6.24 -2.82
CA VAL A 141 -11.51 -6.00 -3.05
C VAL A 141 -12.13 -6.99 -4.05
N LEU A 142 -11.30 -7.71 -4.83
CA LEU A 142 -11.73 -8.83 -5.66
C LEU A 142 -12.26 -9.98 -4.81
N GLU A 143 -11.56 -10.30 -3.72
CA GLU A 143 -12.02 -11.29 -2.75
C GLU A 143 -13.34 -10.84 -2.10
N LEU A 144 -13.51 -9.54 -1.82
CA LEU A 144 -14.78 -9.00 -1.30
C LEU A 144 -15.94 -9.22 -2.27
N ASP A 145 -15.69 -9.18 -3.57
CA ASP A 145 -16.68 -9.38 -4.63
C ASP A 145 -16.85 -10.84 -5.06
N ASP A 146 -16.14 -11.78 -4.42
CA ASP A 146 -16.12 -13.21 -4.79
C ASP A 146 -15.67 -13.43 -6.24
N VAL A 147 -14.75 -12.60 -6.73
CA VAL A 147 -14.13 -12.72 -8.06
C VAL A 147 -12.63 -12.90 -7.91
N GLN A 148 -12.04 -13.72 -8.78
CA GLN A 148 -10.60 -14.02 -8.76
C GLN A 148 -10.08 -14.03 -10.19
N PRO A 149 -8.83 -13.63 -10.43
CA PRO A 149 -8.19 -13.83 -11.73
C PRO A 149 -8.01 -15.33 -12.02
N ASP A 150 -7.93 -15.69 -13.29
CA ASP A 150 -7.78 -17.07 -13.76
C ASP A 150 -6.37 -17.63 -13.53
N ALA A 151 -5.38 -16.75 -13.38
CA ALA A 151 -3.99 -17.14 -13.15
C ALA A 151 -3.18 -16.02 -12.49
N TYR A 152 -2.10 -16.42 -11.83
CA TYR A 152 -1.01 -15.58 -11.39
C TYR A 152 0.26 -15.96 -12.12
N TYR A 153 1.02 -14.96 -12.51
CA TYR A 153 2.23 -15.11 -13.28
C TYR A 153 3.35 -14.40 -12.57
N LEU A 154 4.41 -15.14 -12.28
CA LEU A 154 5.54 -14.67 -11.49
C LEU A 154 6.76 -14.63 -12.40
N CYS A 155 7.46 -13.50 -12.42
CA CYS A 155 8.78 -13.37 -13.01
C CYS A 155 9.76 -12.93 -11.94
N ASP A 156 10.89 -13.62 -11.81
CA ASP A 156 11.97 -13.17 -10.93
C ASP A 156 13.01 -12.32 -11.69
N PRO A 157 13.97 -11.70 -10.98
CA PRO A 157 15.04 -10.91 -11.61
C PRO A 157 15.97 -11.71 -12.54
N ASN A 158 15.91 -13.05 -12.54
CA ASN A 158 16.68 -13.89 -13.47
C ASN A 158 15.88 -14.20 -14.75
N GLY A 159 14.66 -13.65 -14.89
CA GLY A 159 13.78 -13.90 -16.02
C GLY A 159 13.11 -15.27 -16.01
N ARG A 160 13.11 -15.99 -14.87
CA ARG A 160 12.38 -17.26 -14.74
C ARG A 160 10.91 -16.97 -14.53
N VAL A 161 10.06 -17.67 -15.28
CA VAL A 161 8.60 -17.49 -15.21
C VAL A 161 7.93 -18.73 -14.62
N VAL A 162 7.00 -18.51 -13.69
CA VAL A 162 6.09 -19.53 -13.16
C VAL A 162 4.65 -19.07 -13.34
N VAL A 163 3.79 -19.96 -13.82
CA VAL A 163 2.36 -19.71 -13.98
C VAL A 163 1.59 -20.59 -13.02
N LEU A 164 0.74 -19.96 -12.21
CA LEU A 164 -0.17 -20.62 -11.29
C LEU A 164 -1.59 -20.35 -11.73
N GLN A 165 -2.21 -21.33 -12.38
CA GLN A 165 -3.63 -21.26 -12.71
C GLN A 165 -4.45 -21.41 -11.44
N THR A 166 -5.41 -20.51 -11.25
CA THR A 166 -6.31 -20.60 -10.11
C THR A 166 -7.32 -21.72 -10.36
N SER A 167 -7.61 -22.49 -9.31
CA SER A 167 -8.75 -23.40 -9.28
C SER A 167 -9.47 -23.11 -7.97
N GLY A 168 -10.72 -22.65 -8.08
CA GLY A 168 -11.42 -21.94 -7.00
C GLY A 168 -11.37 -22.62 -5.62
N GLY A 169 -11.43 -21.81 -4.57
CA GLY A 169 -11.49 -22.24 -3.17
C GLY A 169 -10.14 -22.37 -2.46
N PHE A 170 -9.02 -22.08 -3.15
CA PHE A 170 -7.70 -21.99 -2.54
C PHE A 170 -7.21 -20.54 -2.49
N SER A 171 -6.57 -20.19 -1.38
CA SER A 171 -5.85 -18.93 -1.20
C SER A 171 -4.72 -18.82 -2.24
N ALA A 172 -4.72 -17.73 -2.99
CA ALA A 172 -3.67 -17.42 -3.95
C ALA A 172 -2.35 -17.21 -3.22
N GLU A 173 -2.36 -16.48 -2.10
CA GLU A 173 -1.19 -16.25 -1.27
C GLU A 173 -0.50 -17.56 -0.86
N ARG A 174 -1.27 -18.56 -0.43
CA ARG A 174 -0.73 -19.86 0.01
C ARG A 174 -0.12 -20.69 -1.11
N LEU A 175 -0.49 -20.44 -2.37
CA LEU A 175 0.08 -21.10 -3.53
C LEU A 175 1.29 -20.32 -4.07
N VAL A 176 1.18 -19.00 -4.14
CA VAL A 176 2.18 -18.10 -4.71
C VAL A 176 3.39 -17.96 -3.79
N ARG A 177 3.20 -17.78 -2.47
CA ARG A 177 4.31 -17.46 -1.56
C ARG A 177 5.44 -18.50 -1.59
N PRO A 178 5.20 -19.81 -1.43
CA PRO A 178 6.28 -20.80 -1.47
C PRO A 178 7.09 -20.81 -2.78
N VAL A 179 6.44 -20.43 -3.90
CA VAL A 179 7.11 -20.27 -5.20
C VAL A 179 8.06 -19.07 -5.16
N VAL A 180 7.61 -17.93 -4.64
CA VAL A 180 8.45 -16.72 -4.46
C VAL A 180 9.65 -17.01 -3.57
N GLU A 181 9.48 -17.74 -2.46
CA GLU A 181 10.57 -18.17 -1.59
C GLU A 181 11.63 -18.98 -2.37
N THR A 182 11.16 -19.90 -3.21
CA THR A 182 12.01 -20.73 -4.07
C THR A 182 12.70 -19.92 -5.18
N MET A 183 12.05 -18.87 -5.69
CA MET A 183 12.62 -17.92 -6.66
C MET A 183 13.61 -16.94 -5.99
N GLY A 184 13.72 -16.99 -4.66
CA GLY A 184 14.67 -16.21 -3.87
C GLY A 184 14.08 -14.90 -3.37
N TRP A 185 12.81 -14.92 -2.96
CA TRP A 185 12.17 -13.87 -2.15
C TRP A 185 11.94 -12.52 -2.83
N LEU A 186 12.01 -12.46 -4.17
CA LEU A 186 11.65 -11.28 -4.95
C LEU A 186 11.14 -11.68 -6.33
N THR A 187 9.91 -11.28 -6.65
CA THR A 187 9.27 -11.50 -7.95
C THR A 187 8.35 -10.34 -8.30
N VAL A 188 8.25 -10.06 -9.59
CA VAL A 188 7.15 -9.29 -10.17
C VAL A 188 6.01 -10.27 -10.45
N VAL A 189 4.82 -9.92 -9.99
CA VAL A 189 3.62 -10.72 -10.16
C VAL A 189 2.61 -9.92 -10.97
N SER A 190 2.05 -10.57 -11.99
CA SER A 190 0.86 -10.11 -12.69
C SER A 190 -0.24 -11.16 -12.61
N THR A 191 -1.49 -10.75 -12.74
CA THR A 191 -2.61 -11.68 -12.90
C THR A 191 -2.88 -11.97 -14.38
N SER A 192 -3.81 -12.89 -14.64
CA SER A 192 -4.49 -12.95 -15.93
C SER A 192 -5.04 -11.59 -16.34
N SER A 193 -5.15 -11.38 -17.65
CA SER A 193 -5.81 -10.20 -18.23
C SER A 193 -7.16 -9.95 -17.60
N LEU A 194 -7.36 -8.71 -17.14
CA LEU A 194 -8.65 -8.22 -16.71
C LEU A 194 -9.15 -7.25 -17.77
N SER A 195 -10.42 -7.33 -18.13
CA SER A 195 -10.99 -6.34 -19.05
C SER A 195 -11.19 -4.99 -18.35
N ALA A 196 -11.18 -3.89 -19.09
CA ALA A 196 -11.51 -2.58 -18.50
C ALA A 196 -12.90 -2.58 -17.87
N ALA A 197 -13.89 -3.29 -18.44
CA ALA A 197 -15.21 -3.46 -17.82
C ALA A 197 -15.17 -4.19 -16.46
N PHE A 198 -14.29 -5.19 -16.32
CA PHE A 198 -14.04 -5.87 -15.05
C PHE A 198 -13.44 -4.88 -14.03
N CYS A 199 -12.35 -4.20 -14.40
CA CYS A 199 -11.70 -3.22 -13.52
C CYS A 199 -12.65 -2.07 -13.14
N ARG A 200 -13.48 -1.60 -14.07
CA ARG A 200 -14.52 -0.61 -13.82
C ARG A 200 -15.44 -1.08 -12.70
N THR A 201 -15.84 -2.34 -12.69
CA THR A 201 -16.77 -2.88 -11.69
C THR A 201 -16.09 -3.11 -10.34
N HIS A 202 -14.86 -3.64 -10.35
CA HIS A 202 -14.28 -4.24 -9.16
C HIS A 202 -13.13 -3.45 -8.52
N ALA A 203 -12.39 -2.63 -9.28
CA ALA A 203 -11.24 -1.88 -8.75
C ALA A 203 -11.67 -0.70 -7.87
N LEU A 204 -10.79 -0.31 -6.95
CA LEU A 204 -10.86 0.96 -6.24
C LEU A 204 -10.33 2.07 -7.15
N ARG A 205 -11.24 2.90 -7.67
CA ARG A 205 -10.89 3.95 -8.64
C ARG A 205 -10.35 5.18 -7.91
N GLY A 206 -9.40 5.89 -8.53
CA GLY A 206 -8.83 7.11 -7.97
C GLY A 206 -7.71 6.89 -6.95
N SER A 207 -7.25 5.66 -6.76
CA SER A 207 -6.30 5.35 -5.69
C SER A 207 -4.88 5.83 -5.99
N VAL A 208 -4.47 5.91 -7.26
CA VAL A 208 -3.20 6.52 -7.68
C VAL A 208 -3.24 8.02 -7.44
N THR A 209 -4.34 8.67 -7.83
CA THR A 209 -4.56 10.10 -7.55
C THR A 209 -4.59 10.39 -6.06
N ARG A 210 -5.29 9.58 -5.26
CA ARG A 210 -5.32 9.71 -3.79
C ARG A 210 -3.93 9.54 -3.18
N CYS A 211 -3.13 8.61 -3.70
CA CYS A 211 -1.75 8.41 -3.27
C CYS A 211 -0.93 9.70 -3.45
N LEU A 212 -0.97 10.30 -4.66
CA LEU A 212 -0.30 11.58 -4.93
C LEU A 212 -0.80 12.72 -4.04
N GLU A 213 -2.11 12.83 -3.86
CA GLU A 213 -2.73 13.83 -2.99
C GLU A 213 -2.18 13.74 -1.56
N LEU A 214 -2.18 12.54 -0.97
CA LEU A 214 -1.64 12.31 0.37
C LEU A 214 -0.13 12.59 0.43
N GLY A 215 0.59 12.27 -0.63
CA GLY A 215 1.99 12.65 -0.80
C GLY A 215 2.23 14.15 -0.69
N HIS A 216 1.48 14.95 -1.46
CA HIS A 216 1.57 16.41 -1.38
C HIS A 216 1.14 16.95 -0.02
N VAL A 217 0.08 16.38 0.58
CA VAL A 217 -0.38 16.77 1.92
C VAL A 217 0.74 16.57 2.93
N PHE A 218 1.25 15.36 3.08
CA PHE A 218 2.30 15.06 4.07
C PHE A 218 3.60 15.81 3.78
N GLY A 219 3.96 16.03 2.51
CA GLY A 219 5.13 16.81 2.14
C GLY A 219 5.01 18.30 2.48
N GLY A 220 3.79 18.82 2.62
CA GLY A 220 3.52 20.21 2.98
C GLY A 220 3.30 20.48 4.47
N LEU A 221 3.11 19.43 5.30
CA LEU A 221 2.71 19.61 6.71
C LEU A 221 3.76 20.33 7.56
N SER A 222 5.06 20.14 7.26
CA SER A 222 6.17 20.77 7.97
C SER A 222 6.26 22.30 7.78
N ALA A 223 5.50 22.86 6.83
CA ALA A 223 5.40 24.30 6.62
C ALA A 223 4.41 24.99 7.59
N PHE A 224 3.62 24.22 8.33
CA PHE A 224 2.60 24.69 9.26
C PHE A 224 3.04 24.47 10.71
N ASP A 225 2.41 25.19 11.64
CA ASP A 225 2.42 24.77 13.04
C ASP A 225 1.51 23.55 13.26
N GLU A 226 1.63 22.89 14.42
CA GLU A 226 0.88 21.66 14.68
C GLU A 226 -0.65 21.83 14.60
N PRO A 227 -1.28 22.86 15.21
CA PRO A 227 -2.72 23.08 15.06
C PRO A 227 -3.18 23.19 13.59
N GLU A 228 -2.42 23.90 12.76
CA GLU A 228 -2.69 24.06 11.34
C GLU A 228 -2.46 22.75 10.57
N ALA A 229 -1.33 22.05 10.79
CA ALA A 229 -1.05 20.74 10.20
C ALA A 229 -2.15 19.72 10.54
N PHE A 230 -2.62 19.71 11.79
CA PHE A 230 -3.70 18.81 12.22
C PHE A 230 -5.03 19.19 11.55
N ALA A 231 -5.27 20.48 11.27
CA ALA A 231 -6.45 20.92 10.53
C ALA A 231 -6.42 20.48 9.06
N VAL A 232 -5.24 20.55 8.41
CA VAL A 232 -5.02 20.04 7.07
C VAL A 232 -5.27 18.53 7.01
N LEU A 233 -4.72 17.75 7.96
CA LEU A 233 -5.01 16.31 8.02
C LEU A 233 -6.50 16.02 8.17
N ARG A 234 -7.21 16.76 9.04
CA ARG A 234 -8.67 16.62 9.22
C ARG A 234 -9.45 16.92 7.95
N SER A 235 -9.04 17.90 7.14
CA SER A 235 -9.73 18.19 5.88
C SER A 235 -9.60 17.06 4.85
N HIS A 236 -8.60 16.18 5.00
CA HIS A 236 -8.39 14.98 4.20
C HIS A 236 -8.86 13.70 4.91
N GLY A 237 -9.68 13.86 5.95
CA GLY A 237 -10.28 12.76 6.72
C GLY A 237 -9.38 12.12 7.77
N GLY A 238 -8.15 12.61 7.95
CA GLY A 238 -7.21 12.09 8.94
C GLY A 238 -7.38 12.68 10.34
N ALA A 239 -6.80 12.02 11.34
CA ALA A 239 -6.75 12.52 12.72
C ALA A 239 -5.41 12.17 13.38
N VAL A 240 -4.84 13.12 14.11
CA VAL A 240 -3.68 12.85 14.98
C VAL A 240 -4.18 12.25 16.30
N LEU A 241 -3.74 11.04 16.61
CA LEU A 241 -4.13 10.29 17.82
C LEU A 241 -3.24 10.65 19.02
N GLY A 242 -2.03 11.13 18.75
CA GLY A 242 -1.08 11.61 19.74
C GLY A 242 0.27 11.92 19.13
N SER A 243 1.10 12.59 19.92
CA SER A 243 2.48 12.94 19.59
C SER A 243 3.37 12.65 20.80
N GLY A 244 4.63 12.35 20.55
CA GLY A 244 5.63 12.16 21.59
C GLY A 244 6.75 11.20 21.18
N VAL A 245 7.52 10.73 22.16
CA VAL A 245 8.74 9.96 21.90
C VAL A 245 8.49 8.47 22.05
N ILE A 246 8.93 7.67 21.08
CA ILE A 246 8.95 6.21 21.20
C ILE A 246 9.97 5.84 22.29
N THR A 247 9.51 5.29 23.41
CA THR A 247 10.37 4.93 24.55
C THR A 247 10.72 3.45 24.59
N GLU A 248 9.90 2.60 23.98
CA GLU A 248 10.09 1.16 24.00
C GLU A 248 9.52 0.49 22.74
N ARG A 249 10.22 -0.56 22.28
CA ARG A 249 9.71 -1.52 21.31
C ARG A 249 9.86 -2.93 21.86
N LEU A 250 8.73 -3.60 22.07
CA LEU A 250 8.69 -5.00 22.50
C LEU A 250 8.31 -5.89 21.32
N SER A 251 9.20 -6.80 20.94
CA SER A 251 8.98 -7.74 19.84
C SER A 251 8.71 -9.14 20.36
N THR A 252 7.68 -9.78 19.81
CA THR A 252 7.28 -11.16 20.12
C THR A 252 6.85 -11.87 18.83
N SER A 253 6.44 -13.13 18.93
CA SER A 253 5.83 -13.85 17.82
C SER A 253 4.65 -14.68 18.31
N ASP A 254 3.71 -14.93 17.40
CA ASP A 254 2.55 -15.79 17.60
C ASP A 254 2.31 -16.61 16.32
N PRO A 255 1.24 -17.44 16.23
CA PRO A 255 0.99 -18.27 15.04
C PRO A 255 0.79 -17.49 13.73
N LEU A 256 0.52 -16.18 13.79
CA LEU A 256 0.42 -15.31 12.61
C LEU A 256 1.77 -14.65 12.25
N GLY A 257 2.83 -14.94 13.01
CA GLY A 257 4.19 -14.48 12.75
C GLY A 257 4.70 -13.47 13.79
N PRO A 258 5.80 -12.76 13.47
CA PRO A 258 6.33 -11.69 14.30
C PRO A 258 5.32 -10.57 14.50
N ARG A 259 5.40 -9.90 15.65
CA ARG A 259 4.68 -8.66 15.96
C ARG A 259 5.47 -7.83 16.96
N SER A 260 5.24 -6.53 16.96
CA SER A 260 5.80 -5.63 17.96
C SER A 260 4.74 -4.72 18.56
N SER A 261 5.06 -4.18 19.73
CA SER A 261 4.34 -3.10 20.37
C SER A 261 5.30 -1.94 20.60
N LEU A 262 4.91 -0.75 20.16
CA LEU A 262 5.59 0.51 20.47
C LEU A 262 4.90 1.18 21.65
N SER A 263 5.70 1.71 22.58
CA SER A 263 5.24 2.60 23.65
C SER A 263 5.70 4.02 23.32
N ILE A 264 4.76 4.96 23.25
CA ILE A 264 5.01 6.35 22.91
C ILE A 264 4.64 7.20 24.12
N GLU A 265 5.63 7.82 24.73
CA GLU A 265 5.45 8.73 25.86
C GLU A 265 4.97 10.09 25.33
N PRO A 266 3.80 10.58 25.78
CA PRO A 266 3.22 11.81 25.26
C PRO A 266 3.94 13.05 25.78
N ASP A 267 3.86 14.14 25.02
CA ASP A 267 4.37 15.45 25.45
C ASP A 267 3.64 15.98 26.70
N ASP A 268 2.34 15.68 26.81
CA ASP A 268 1.55 15.97 28.00
C ASP A 268 1.69 14.82 29.01
N PRO A 269 2.41 15.02 30.13
CA PRO A 269 2.66 13.97 31.12
C PRO A 269 1.40 13.55 31.89
N THR A 270 0.27 14.23 31.69
CA THR A 270 -1.02 13.81 32.26
C THR A 270 -1.71 12.72 31.43
N LEU A 271 -1.30 12.56 30.16
CA LEU A 271 -1.82 11.51 29.30
C LEU A 271 -1.08 10.19 29.55
N ALA A 272 -1.82 9.08 29.48
CA ALA A 272 -1.21 7.77 29.45
C ALA A 272 -0.42 7.55 28.14
N PRO A 273 0.64 6.71 28.16
CA PRO A 273 1.36 6.33 26.95
C PRO A 273 0.45 5.82 25.84
N LEU A 274 0.72 6.24 24.62
CA LEU A 274 0.07 5.70 23.42
C LEU A 274 0.81 4.43 23.01
N ARG A 275 0.07 3.34 22.87
CA ARG A 275 0.59 2.05 22.45
C ARG A 275 0.18 1.79 21.01
N VAL A 276 1.15 1.46 20.15
CA VAL A 276 0.90 1.09 18.75
C VAL A 276 1.32 -0.36 18.53
N GLU A 277 0.38 -1.20 18.12
CA GLU A 277 0.66 -2.59 17.74
C GLU A 277 0.92 -2.69 16.24
N LEU A 278 1.90 -3.52 15.87
CA LEU A 278 2.33 -3.66 14.48
C LEU A 278 2.78 -5.08 14.14
N ARG A 279 2.70 -5.38 12.84
CA ARG A 279 3.40 -6.49 12.18
C ARG A 279 4.20 -5.92 11.01
N ASN A 280 3.76 -6.21 9.78
CA ASN A 280 4.27 -5.56 8.58
C ASN A 280 3.76 -4.11 8.50
N GLU A 281 2.54 -3.85 8.98
CA GLU A 281 1.92 -2.53 9.10
C GLU A 281 1.61 -2.19 10.57
N PHE A 282 1.39 -0.91 10.88
CA PHE A 282 0.75 -0.45 12.12
C PHE A 282 -0.75 -0.78 12.08
N GLN A 283 -1.25 -1.45 13.11
CA GLN A 283 -2.56 -2.12 13.08
C GLN A 283 -3.53 -1.69 14.17
N LEU A 284 -3.03 -1.21 15.31
CA LEU A 284 -3.87 -0.82 16.44
C LEU A 284 -3.20 0.31 17.22
N ALA A 285 -3.96 1.34 17.59
CA ALA A 285 -3.54 2.40 18.49
C ALA A 285 -4.41 2.39 19.75
N VAL A 286 -3.79 2.28 20.93
CA VAL A 286 -4.48 2.11 22.22
C VAL A 286 -3.91 3.09 23.24
N ARG A 287 -4.77 3.77 24.00
CA ARG A 287 -4.37 4.59 25.16
C ARG A 287 -5.23 4.24 26.36
N ALA A 288 -4.61 3.98 27.50
CA ALA A 288 -5.32 3.64 28.75
C ALA A 288 -6.39 2.52 28.63
N GLY A 289 -6.17 1.56 27.73
CA GLY A 289 -7.10 0.45 27.46
C GLY A 289 -8.22 0.78 26.46
N GLU A 290 -8.30 2.01 25.97
CA GLU A 290 -9.22 2.42 24.91
C GLU A 290 -8.55 2.33 23.53
N VAL A 291 -9.23 1.69 22.58
CA VAL A 291 -8.80 1.64 21.18
C VAL A 291 -9.16 2.95 20.51
N LEU A 292 -8.15 3.70 20.08
CA LEU A 292 -8.34 4.99 19.40
C LEU A 292 -8.53 4.80 17.89
N ALA A 293 -7.85 3.82 17.32
CA ALA A 293 -7.94 3.46 15.90
C ALA A 293 -7.47 2.01 15.71
N SER A 294 -7.98 1.36 14.67
CA SER A 294 -7.64 -0.03 14.35
C SER A 294 -7.75 -0.30 12.86
N ALA A 295 -7.01 -1.29 12.36
CA ALA A 295 -7.20 -1.81 11.02
C ALA A 295 -8.70 -2.17 10.79
N PRO A 296 -9.27 -1.86 9.62
CA PRO A 296 -8.59 -1.53 8.37
C PRO A 296 -8.31 -0.04 8.14
N ASP A 297 -8.51 0.84 9.13
CA ASP A 297 -8.00 2.21 9.01
C ASP A 297 -6.46 2.20 8.89
N ILE A 298 -5.93 3.22 8.22
CA ILE A 298 -4.49 3.31 7.95
C ILE A 298 -3.85 4.07 9.11
N LEU A 299 -2.97 3.39 9.85
CA LEU A 299 -2.17 3.99 10.90
C LEU A 299 -0.81 4.37 10.36
N VAL A 300 -0.41 5.61 10.61
CA VAL A 300 0.88 6.16 10.19
C VAL A 300 1.61 6.65 11.43
N VAL A 301 2.83 6.18 11.63
CA VAL A 301 3.79 6.80 12.55
C VAL A 301 4.69 7.68 11.69
N ALA A 302 4.69 8.98 11.93
CA ALA A 302 5.46 9.95 11.14
C ALA A 302 6.46 10.67 12.04
N ASP A 303 7.63 10.98 11.49
CA ASP A 303 8.62 11.85 12.12
C ASP A 303 7.99 13.21 12.50
N ARG A 304 8.31 13.70 13.70
CA ARG A 304 7.68 14.89 14.29
C ARG A 304 7.81 16.15 13.43
N ASP A 305 9.02 16.41 12.95
CA ASP A 305 9.35 17.68 12.29
C ASP A 305 9.05 17.62 10.79
N SER A 306 9.48 16.52 10.15
CA SER A 306 9.40 16.38 8.69
C SER A 306 8.07 15.83 8.20
N TRP A 307 7.25 15.26 9.09
CA TRP A 307 6.05 14.49 8.75
C TRP A 307 6.34 13.30 7.82
N GLN A 308 7.59 12.87 7.69
CA GLN A 308 7.96 11.70 6.90
C GLN A 308 7.35 10.44 7.55
N PRO A 309 6.50 9.67 6.84
CA PRO A 309 6.03 8.38 7.33
C PRO A 309 7.21 7.45 7.59
N LEU A 310 7.23 6.81 8.75
CA LEU A 310 8.20 5.81 9.14
C LEU A 310 7.72 4.42 8.72
N SER A 311 8.65 3.59 8.25
CA SER A 311 8.40 2.16 8.14
C SER A 311 8.24 1.53 9.53
N THR A 312 7.66 0.33 9.59
CA THR A 312 7.66 -0.45 10.83
C THR A 312 9.07 -0.81 11.28
N GLU A 313 10.09 -0.81 10.42
CA GLU A 313 11.48 -1.06 10.78
C GLU A 313 12.15 0.20 11.39
N ASP A 314 11.84 1.38 10.85
CA ASP A 314 12.40 2.67 11.28
C ASP A 314 11.78 3.24 12.56
N ALA A 315 10.60 2.75 12.94
CA ALA A 315 9.94 3.09 14.19
C ALA A 315 10.65 2.45 15.40
N THR A 316 11.79 3.03 15.75
CA THR A 316 12.67 2.62 16.87
C THR A 316 12.54 3.57 18.06
N ALA A 317 13.10 3.17 19.21
CA ALA A 317 13.19 4.05 20.38
C ALA A 317 13.92 5.36 20.06
N ASP A 318 13.62 6.39 20.86
CA ASP A 318 14.13 7.76 20.80
C ASP A 318 13.69 8.58 19.57
N ARG A 319 12.79 8.05 18.74
CA ARG A 319 12.12 8.81 17.68
C ARG A 319 11.01 9.67 18.28
N ASP A 320 11.00 10.96 17.99
CA ASP A 320 9.86 11.85 18.23
C ASP A 320 8.90 11.78 17.04
N VAL A 321 7.63 11.50 17.30
CA VAL A 321 6.67 11.10 16.27
C VAL A 321 5.28 11.68 16.49
N HIS A 322 4.56 11.81 15.38
CA HIS A 322 3.10 11.85 15.37
C HIS A 322 2.54 10.47 15.04
N VAL A 323 1.44 10.09 15.69
CA VAL A 323 0.61 8.93 15.28
C VAL A 323 -0.67 9.44 14.67
N VAL A 324 -0.89 9.09 13.40
CA VAL A 324 -2.00 9.56 12.57
C VAL A 324 -2.86 8.37 12.15
N ALA A 325 -4.18 8.55 12.18
CA ALA A 325 -5.14 7.65 11.54
C ALA A 325 -5.71 8.29 10.28
N LEU A 326 -5.89 7.50 9.23
CA LEU A 326 -6.51 7.86 7.96
C LEU A 326 -7.58 6.83 7.60
N PRO A 327 -8.67 7.23 6.93
CA PRO A 327 -9.70 6.30 6.55
C PRO A 327 -9.24 5.44 5.38
N THR A 328 -9.67 4.18 5.40
CA THR A 328 -9.60 3.29 4.25
C THR A 328 -10.88 3.37 3.42
N ASP A 329 -10.94 2.64 2.30
CA ASP A 329 -12.16 2.51 1.50
C ASP A 329 -13.27 1.80 2.30
N ASP A 330 -14.52 2.28 2.18
CA ASP A 330 -15.66 1.76 2.94
C ASP A 330 -15.93 0.26 2.68
N ARG A 331 -15.48 -0.29 1.55
CA ARG A 331 -15.59 -1.73 1.25
C ARG A 331 -14.87 -2.57 2.30
N TRP A 332 -13.78 -2.07 2.89
CA TRP A 332 -13.05 -2.76 3.96
C TRP A 332 -13.79 -2.75 5.31
N ARG A 333 -14.72 -1.82 5.51
CA ARG A 333 -15.52 -1.70 6.74
C ARG A 333 -16.77 -2.59 6.71
N THR A 334 -17.04 -3.27 5.60
CA THR A 334 -18.10 -4.28 5.50
C THR A 334 -17.79 -5.50 6.39
N PRO A 335 -18.79 -6.31 6.78
CA PRO A 335 -18.53 -7.52 7.56
C PRO A 335 -17.51 -8.48 6.91
N LYS A 336 -17.52 -8.58 5.58
CA LYS A 336 -16.56 -9.40 4.83
C LYS A 336 -15.16 -8.79 4.84
N GLY A 337 -15.04 -7.47 4.66
CA GLY A 337 -13.78 -6.75 4.81
C GLY A 337 -13.18 -6.91 6.21
N LEU A 338 -13.96 -6.67 7.25
CA LEU A 338 -13.52 -6.84 8.64
C LEU A 338 -13.13 -8.28 8.99
N ALA A 339 -13.72 -9.28 8.34
CA ALA A 339 -13.32 -10.67 8.49
C ALA A 339 -11.94 -10.98 7.86
N LEU A 340 -11.49 -10.20 6.88
CA LEU A 340 -10.20 -10.36 6.20
C LEU A 340 -9.08 -9.50 6.80
N VAL A 341 -9.38 -8.24 7.13
CA VAL A 341 -8.38 -7.21 7.51
C VAL A 341 -8.68 -6.53 8.85
N GLY A 342 -9.81 -6.86 9.49
CA GLY A 342 -10.17 -6.27 10.78
C GLY A 342 -9.34 -6.83 11.95
N PRO A 343 -9.47 -6.24 13.15
CA PRO A 343 -8.57 -6.55 14.25
C PRO A 343 -8.67 -8.01 14.73
N ARG A 344 -9.85 -8.65 14.61
CA ARG A 344 -10.01 -10.09 14.88
C ARG A 344 -9.21 -10.95 13.91
N ALA A 345 -9.25 -10.63 12.61
CA ALA A 345 -8.51 -11.35 11.57
C ALA A 345 -6.99 -11.27 11.80
N LEU A 346 -6.53 -10.14 12.34
CA LEU A 346 -5.12 -9.89 12.68
C LEU A 346 -4.71 -10.45 14.06
N GLY A 347 -5.61 -11.13 14.78
CA GLY A 347 -5.32 -11.83 16.03
C GLY A 347 -5.48 -11.02 17.31
N TYR A 348 -6.07 -9.81 17.27
CA TYR A 348 -6.26 -8.97 18.46
C TYR A 348 -7.51 -9.34 19.27
N GLY A 349 -8.45 -10.10 18.70
CA GLY A 349 -9.69 -10.51 19.39
C GLY A 349 -10.64 -9.35 19.72
N LEU A 350 -10.48 -8.20 19.06
CA LEU A 350 -11.26 -6.97 19.24
C LEU A 350 -12.12 -6.68 18.00
N ASP A 351 -13.26 -6.03 18.20
CA ASP A 351 -14.06 -5.50 17.10
C ASP A 351 -13.45 -4.20 16.55
N TYR A 352 -13.73 -3.90 15.29
CA TYR A 352 -13.27 -2.68 14.63
C TYR A 352 -13.85 -1.44 15.30
N VAL A 353 -12.99 -0.43 15.49
CA VAL A 353 -13.36 0.89 15.98
C VAL A 353 -13.02 1.92 14.92
N ASP A 354 -14.03 2.66 14.46
CA ASP A 354 -13.87 3.79 13.56
C ASP A 354 -13.31 4.99 14.33
N PHE A 355 -12.07 5.36 14.01
CA PHE A 355 -11.38 6.45 14.70
C PHE A 355 -12.12 7.79 14.55
N SER A 356 -12.86 8.00 13.47
CA SER A 356 -13.57 9.27 13.22
C SER A 356 -14.65 9.53 14.27
N VAL A 357 -15.22 8.48 14.86
CA VAL A 357 -16.21 8.56 15.94
C VAL A 357 -15.52 8.87 17.27
N VAL A 358 -14.35 8.28 17.51
CA VAL A 358 -13.56 8.48 18.75
C VAL A 358 -13.00 9.90 18.78
N SER A 359 -12.37 10.35 17.69
CA SER A 359 -11.80 11.69 17.59
C SER A 359 -12.85 12.81 17.62
N GLY A 360 -14.09 12.53 17.19
CA GLY A 360 -15.21 13.48 17.28
C GLY A 360 -15.73 13.71 18.71
N GLY A 361 -15.40 12.84 19.67
CA GLY A 361 -15.78 12.95 21.08
C GLY A 361 -14.85 13.82 21.92
N VAL A 362 -13.61 14.04 21.47
CA VAL A 362 -12.56 14.78 22.20
C VAL A 362 -12.64 16.30 21.96
N GLY A 363 -13.57 16.75 21.09
CA GLY A 363 -13.73 18.16 20.68
C GLY A 363 -15.06 18.81 21.04
N ARG A 364 -15.73 18.39 22.13
CA ARG A 364 -16.94 19.07 22.65
C ARG A 364 -16.81 19.52 24.09
#